data_AF-A0A918NAW4-F1
#
_entry.id   AF-A0A918NAW4-F1
#
_cell.length_a   1.000
_cell.length_b   1.000
_cell.length_c   1.000
_cell.angle_alpha   90.00
_cell.angle_beta   90.00
_cell.angle_gamma   90.00
#
_symmetry.space_group_name_H-M   'P 1'
#
loop_
_entity.id
_entity.type
_entity.pdbx_description
1 polymer ?
#
loop_
_entity_poly.entity_id
_entity_poly.type
_entity_poly.pdbx_seq_one_letter_code
_entity_poly.pdbx_strand_id
1 'polypeptide(L)'
;MAWSGEHPDGDMPYLLAYSLGDGENGPEGSAIAVGHLLRANGLSIGDTVTDATLQPSFPVGLLVQGEQAVVTMPRLNAQCPVPPEWLAAVGVRGHAYLLFTTRPWPEAAPGRPVSPEALAAFAGDEETLNASAHALLPARSLRG
;
A
#
# COMPACT_ATOMS: atom_id res chain seq x y z
N MET A 1 -1.86 5.51 -2.87
CA MET A 1 -1.17 5.92 -4.12
C MET A 1 -0.68 4.68 -4.85
N ALA A 2 -0.62 4.71 -6.17
CA ALA A 2 -0.02 3.66 -6.99
C ALA A 2 1.00 4.26 -7.97
N TRP A 3 2.13 3.59 -8.16
CA TRP A 3 3.16 3.99 -9.14
C TRP A 3 4.00 2.79 -9.58
N SER A 4 4.57 2.85 -10.79
CA SER A 4 5.56 1.88 -11.25
C SER A 4 6.96 2.40 -10.93
N GLY A 5 7.79 1.58 -10.29
CA GLY A 5 9.21 1.87 -10.07
C GLY A 5 10.09 0.95 -10.92
N GLU A 6 11.21 1.47 -11.42
CA GLU A 6 12.14 0.69 -12.24
C GLU A 6 12.81 -0.41 -11.40
N HIS A 7 12.90 -1.63 -11.94
CA HIS A 7 13.58 -2.77 -11.32
C HIS A 7 14.35 -3.54 -12.41
N PRO A 8 15.49 -4.20 -12.10
CA PRO A 8 16.27 -4.96 -13.09
C PRO A 8 15.49 -5.94 -13.98
N ASP A 9 14.39 -6.48 -13.45
CA ASP A 9 13.54 -7.49 -14.11
C ASP A 9 12.26 -6.87 -14.73
N GLY A 10 12.25 -5.55 -14.96
CA GLY A 10 11.13 -4.77 -15.47
C GLY A 10 10.38 -4.01 -14.36
N ASP A 11 9.44 -3.14 -14.74
CA ASP A 11 8.76 -2.25 -13.79
C ASP A 11 8.07 -3.00 -12.64
N MET A 12 8.23 -2.51 -11.41
CA MET A 12 7.59 -3.01 -10.22
C MET A 12 6.40 -2.11 -9.83
N PRO A 13 5.14 -2.61 -9.88
CA PRO A 13 3.98 -1.88 -9.40
C PRO A 13 3.97 -1.78 -7.88
N TYR A 14 4.04 -0.56 -7.36
CA TYR A 14 3.96 -0.24 -5.94
C TYR A 14 2.61 0.36 -5.56
N LEU A 15 2.19 0.12 -4.32
CA LEU A 15 1.04 0.72 -3.67
C LEU A 15 1.47 1.27 -2.32
N LEU A 16 1.13 2.52 -2.02
CA LEU A 16 1.31 3.13 -0.71
C LEU A 16 -0.06 3.35 -0.06
N ALA A 17 -0.23 2.76 1.12
CA ALA A 17 -1.33 3.03 2.05
C ALA A 17 -0.81 3.76 3.28
N TYR A 18 -1.51 4.82 3.69
CA TYR A 18 -1.15 5.68 4.81
C TYR A 18 -2.42 6.27 5.44
N SER A 19 -2.33 6.71 6.70
CA SER A 19 -3.38 7.47 7.35
C SER A 19 -3.09 8.98 7.29
N LEU A 20 -4.13 9.80 7.38
CA LEU A 20 -3.96 11.25 7.58
C LEU A 20 -3.72 11.61 9.05
N GLY A 21 -3.77 10.66 9.99
CA GLY A 21 -3.58 11.00 11.40
C GLY A 21 -4.69 11.88 12.00
N ASP A 22 -5.83 12.02 11.33
CA ASP A 22 -6.97 12.87 11.69
C ASP A 22 -8.06 12.11 12.49
N GLY A 23 -7.73 10.92 12.99
CA GLY A 23 -8.60 10.17 13.90
C GLY A 23 -8.79 10.86 15.26
N GLU A 24 -9.75 10.39 16.06
CA GLU A 24 -10.12 10.98 17.36
C GLU A 24 -8.94 11.13 18.34
N ASN A 25 -7.96 10.23 18.25
CA ASN A 25 -6.75 10.22 19.08
C ASN A 25 -5.53 10.87 18.37
N GLY A 26 -5.77 11.63 17.30
CA GLY A 26 -4.75 12.31 16.53
C GLY A 26 -3.76 11.40 15.79
N PRO A 27 -2.60 11.95 15.40
CA PRO A 27 -1.60 11.23 14.61
C PRO A 27 -1.01 10.01 15.32
N GLU A 28 -0.71 10.12 16.61
CA GLU A 28 -0.15 9.03 17.43
C GLU A 28 -1.16 7.88 17.58
N GLY A 29 -2.41 8.20 17.88
CA GLY A 29 -3.47 7.20 17.98
C GLY A 29 -3.74 6.49 16.66
N SER A 30 -3.65 7.23 15.54
CA SER A 30 -3.77 6.67 14.19
C SER A 30 -2.60 5.73 13.87
N ALA A 31 -1.36 6.10 14.23
CA ALA A 31 -0.20 5.24 14.07
C ALA A 31 -0.33 3.92 14.85
N ILE A 32 -0.78 4.00 16.11
CA ILE A 32 -1.05 2.83 16.95
C ILE A 32 -2.15 1.95 16.33
N ALA A 33 -3.26 2.56 15.89
CA ALA A 33 -4.38 1.85 15.29
C ALA A 33 -3.98 1.13 13.99
N VAL A 34 -3.22 1.79 13.12
CA VAL A 34 -2.66 1.18 11.91
C VAL A 34 -1.70 0.04 12.28
N GLY A 35 -0.82 0.24 13.27
CA GLY A 35 0.07 -0.82 13.74
C GLY A 35 -0.68 -2.07 14.22
N HIS A 36 -1.77 -1.91 14.96
CA HIS A 36 -2.64 -3.01 15.36
C HIS A 36 -3.36 -3.66 14.18
N LEU A 37 -3.87 -2.86 13.24
CA LEU A 37 -4.52 -3.34 12.03
C LEU A 37 -3.59 -4.24 11.21
N LEU A 38 -2.35 -3.80 10.99
CA LEU A 38 -1.34 -4.55 10.23
C LEU A 38 -1.04 -5.90 10.87
N ARG A 39 -0.65 -5.89 12.15
CA ARG A 39 -0.30 -7.11 12.89
C ARG A 39 -1.47 -8.10 12.97
N ALA A 40 -2.69 -7.60 13.19
CA ALA A 40 -3.88 -8.43 13.25
C ALA A 40 -4.25 -9.06 11.89
N ASN A 41 -3.69 -8.56 10.79
CA ASN A 41 -3.83 -9.11 9.45
C ASN A 41 -2.57 -9.87 8.98
N GLY A 42 -1.65 -10.20 9.88
CA GLY A 42 -0.45 -10.98 9.58
C GLY A 42 0.64 -10.21 8.84
N LEU A 43 0.54 -8.88 8.76
CA LEU A 43 1.56 -8.02 8.18
C LEU A 43 2.60 -7.65 9.25
N SER A 44 3.87 -7.94 8.94
CA SER A 44 5.01 -7.55 9.78
C SER A 44 5.46 -6.12 9.44
N ILE A 45 5.75 -5.32 10.45
CA ILE A 45 6.27 -3.95 10.30
C ILE A 45 7.79 -3.99 10.40
N GLY A 46 8.48 -3.26 9.52
CA GLY A 46 9.94 -3.25 9.41
C GLY A 46 10.43 -4.11 8.23
N ASP A 47 11.60 -4.73 8.39
CA ASP A 47 12.39 -5.22 7.25
C ASP A 47 11.89 -6.52 6.58
N THR A 48 10.81 -7.11 7.08
CA THR A 48 10.30 -8.37 6.54
C THR A 48 9.22 -8.12 5.50
N VAL A 49 9.52 -8.48 4.26
CA VAL A 49 8.52 -8.50 3.17
C VAL A 49 7.65 -9.76 3.30
N THR A 50 6.35 -9.57 3.40
CA THR A 50 5.38 -10.66 3.42
C THR A 50 5.02 -11.06 1.99
N ASP A 51 5.39 -12.27 1.57
CA ASP A 51 5.01 -12.77 0.26
C ASP A 51 3.64 -13.48 0.31
N ALA A 52 2.58 -12.73 -0.01
CA ALA A 52 1.22 -13.28 -0.04
C ALA A 52 0.94 -14.07 -1.33
N THR A 53 1.83 -14.03 -2.33
CA THR A 53 1.68 -14.84 -3.55
C THR A 53 1.85 -16.33 -3.25
N LEU A 54 2.59 -16.65 -2.19
CA LEU A 54 2.81 -18.01 -1.67
C LEU A 54 1.73 -18.44 -0.66
N GLN A 55 0.78 -17.57 -0.32
CA GLN A 55 -0.20 -17.78 0.75
C GLN A 55 -1.64 -17.51 0.27
N PRO A 56 -2.32 -18.50 -0.36
CA PRO A 56 -3.65 -18.31 -0.94
C PRO A 56 -4.74 -17.82 0.04
N SER A 57 -4.58 -18.14 1.33
CA SER A 57 -5.49 -17.77 2.43
C SER A 57 -5.05 -16.51 3.18
N PHE A 58 -4.08 -15.76 2.67
CA PHE A 58 -3.65 -14.50 3.29
C PHE A 58 -4.84 -13.51 3.35
N PRO A 59 -5.08 -12.85 4.49
CA PRO A 59 -6.30 -12.05 4.70
C PRO A 59 -6.27 -10.70 3.96
N VAL A 60 -5.12 -10.32 3.40
CA VAL A 60 -4.97 -9.09 2.60
C VAL A 60 -4.99 -9.42 1.12
N GLY A 61 -5.89 -8.80 0.38
CA GLY A 61 -6.08 -9.00 -1.05
C GLY A 61 -5.85 -7.73 -1.86
N LEU A 62 -5.50 -7.93 -3.13
CA LEU A 62 -5.46 -6.90 -4.16
C LEU A 62 -6.40 -7.28 -5.30
N LEU A 63 -7.41 -6.44 -5.54
CA LEU A 63 -8.27 -6.52 -6.71
C LEU A 63 -7.94 -5.38 -7.67
N VAL A 64 -7.80 -5.71 -8.95
CA VAL A 64 -7.62 -4.73 -10.03
C VAL A 64 -8.86 -4.76 -10.91
N GLN A 65 -9.52 -3.61 -11.02
CA GLN A 65 -10.73 -3.44 -11.81
C GLN A 65 -10.65 -2.15 -12.63
N GLY A 66 -10.52 -2.30 -13.95
CA GLY A 66 -10.27 -1.14 -14.82
C GLY A 66 -9.01 -0.39 -14.38
N GLU A 67 -9.14 0.91 -14.13
CA GLU A 67 -8.05 1.79 -13.70
C GLU A 67 -8.02 2.00 -12.17
N GLN A 68 -8.53 1.02 -11.41
CA GLN A 68 -8.57 1.07 -9.95
C GLN A 68 -7.89 -0.16 -9.34
N ALA A 69 -7.10 0.08 -8.28
CA ALA A 69 -6.65 -0.95 -7.35
C ALA A 69 -7.46 -0.85 -6.07
N VAL A 70 -7.94 -2.00 -5.59
CA VAL A 70 -8.68 -2.14 -4.33
C VAL A 70 -7.90 -3.06 -3.42
N VAL A 71 -7.39 -2.52 -2.32
CA VAL A 71 -6.75 -3.28 -1.24
C VAL A 71 -7.81 -3.62 -0.21
N THR A 72 -7.95 -4.90 0.09
CA THR A 72 -8.94 -5.41 1.03
C THR A 72 -8.28 -6.15 2.17
N MET A 73 -8.72 -5.90 3.40
CA MET A 73 -8.35 -6.69 4.58
C MET A 73 -9.45 -6.55 5.64
N PRO A 74 -9.54 -7.46 6.62
CA PRO A 74 -10.40 -7.27 7.79
C PRO A 74 -10.26 -5.86 8.40
N ARG A 75 -11.39 -5.15 8.47
CA ARG A 75 -11.56 -3.76 8.98
C ARG A 75 -11.04 -2.63 8.09
N LEU A 76 -10.52 -2.91 6.89
CA LEU A 76 -10.10 -1.87 5.95
C LEU A 76 -10.34 -2.28 4.50
N ASN A 77 -11.02 -1.42 3.75
CA ASN A 77 -11.09 -1.47 2.30
C ASN A 77 -10.66 -0.09 1.78
N ALA A 78 -9.66 -0.07 0.91
CA ALA A 78 -9.14 1.15 0.32
C ALA A 78 -9.06 0.98 -1.20
N GLN A 79 -9.45 2.01 -1.94
CA GLN A 79 -9.35 2.05 -3.39
C GLN A 79 -8.52 3.26 -3.82
N CYS A 80 -7.72 3.10 -4.87
CA CYS A 80 -7.04 4.21 -5.49
C CYS A 80 -6.96 4.05 -7.02
N PRO A 81 -6.97 5.18 -7.77
CA PRO A 81 -6.66 5.14 -9.19
C PRO A 81 -5.23 4.65 -9.40
N VAL A 82 -5.03 3.90 -10.48
CA VAL A 82 -3.72 3.39 -10.90
C VAL A 82 -3.37 3.89 -12.28
N PRO A 83 -2.10 4.25 -12.55
CA PRO A 83 -1.70 4.72 -13.87
C PRO A 83 -1.52 3.54 -14.86
N PRO A 84 -1.58 3.77 -16.18
CA PRO A 84 -1.51 2.71 -17.19
C PRO A 84 -0.24 1.85 -17.12
N GLU A 85 0.91 2.45 -16.80
CA GLU A 85 2.18 1.75 -16.62
C GLU A 85 2.15 0.79 -15.43
N TRP A 86 1.37 1.11 -14.38
CA TRP A 86 1.17 0.23 -13.24
C TRP A 86 0.33 -0.98 -13.62
N LEU A 87 -0.73 -0.77 -14.41
CA LEU A 87 -1.55 -1.86 -14.93
C LEU A 87 -0.75 -2.80 -15.83
N ALA A 88 0.09 -2.25 -16.71
CA ALA A 88 0.97 -3.04 -17.57
C ALA A 88 1.95 -3.89 -16.73
N ALA A 89 2.58 -3.27 -15.72
CA ALA A 89 3.53 -3.94 -14.87
C ALA A 89 2.89 -5.04 -14.00
N VAL A 90 1.68 -4.81 -13.47
CA VAL A 90 0.87 -5.85 -12.80
C VAL A 90 0.48 -6.97 -13.76
N GLY A 91 0.11 -6.65 -15.00
CA GLY A 91 -0.24 -7.63 -16.01
C GLY A 91 0.91 -8.59 -16.35
N VAL A 92 2.14 -8.10 -16.32
CA VAL A 92 3.36 -8.91 -16.53
C VAL A 92 3.72 -9.72 -15.29
N ARG A 93 3.68 -9.11 -14.10
CA ARG A 93 4.19 -9.73 -12.86
C ARG A 93 3.17 -10.57 -12.10
N GLY A 94 1.87 -10.29 -12.25
CA GLY A 94 0.78 -10.96 -11.52
C GLY A 94 0.64 -10.53 -10.05
N HIS A 95 1.42 -9.56 -9.58
CA HIS A 95 1.38 -9.07 -8.20
C HIS A 95 1.80 -7.59 -8.13
N ALA A 96 1.53 -6.94 -6.99
CA ALA A 96 2.04 -5.61 -6.67
C ALA A 96 2.65 -5.55 -5.27
N TYR A 97 3.58 -4.62 -5.07
CA TYR A 97 4.23 -4.37 -3.79
C TYR A 97 3.42 -3.36 -2.97
N LEU A 98 2.83 -3.80 -1.86
CA LEU A 98 2.16 -2.92 -0.90
C LEU A 98 3.17 -2.45 0.16
N LEU A 99 3.26 -1.14 0.31
CA LEU A 99 3.84 -0.44 1.44
C LEU A 99 2.69 0.15 2.26
N PHE A 100 2.50 -0.32 3.50
CA PHE A 100 1.49 0.23 4.41
C PHE A 100 2.15 0.75 5.67
N THR A 101 2.27 2.08 5.73
CA THR A 101 2.99 2.77 6.80
C THR A 101 2.12 3.05 8.02
N THR A 102 2.71 2.92 9.21
CA THR A 102 2.15 3.45 10.46
C THR A 102 2.38 4.95 10.61
N ARG A 103 3.32 5.52 9.84
CA ARG A 103 3.59 6.96 9.84
C ARG A 103 2.44 7.70 9.15
N PRO A 104 1.75 8.62 9.83
CA PRO A 104 0.72 9.42 9.19
C PRO A 104 1.36 10.39 8.19
N TRP A 105 0.58 10.81 7.18
CA TRP A 105 1.03 11.80 6.22
C TRP A 105 1.46 13.10 6.94
N PRO A 106 2.69 13.60 6.76
CA PRO A 106 3.21 14.71 7.56
C PRO A 106 2.49 16.04 7.31
N GLU A 107 1.97 16.25 6.09
CA GLU A 107 1.15 17.42 5.74
C GLU A 107 -0.35 17.12 5.81
N ALA A 108 -0.76 16.29 6.77
CA ALA A 108 -2.14 15.86 6.99
C ALA A 108 -3.14 17.03 7.09
N ALA A 109 -3.71 17.40 5.95
CA ALA A 109 -4.79 18.37 5.86
C ALA A 109 -5.85 17.79 4.92
N PRO A 110 -7.06 17.50 5.43
CA PRO A 110 -8.17 17.06 4.59
C PRO A 110 -8.39 18.03 3.41
N GLY A 111 -8.45 17.50 2.20
CA GLY A 111 -8.68 18.29 0.98
C GLY A 111 -7.45 19.01 0.42
N ARG A 112 -6.26 18.89 1.02
CA ARG A 112 -5.02 19.41 0.43
C ARG A 112 -4.46 18.41 -0.59
N PRO A 113 -4.27 18.81 -1.86
CA PRO A 113 -3.63 17.94 -2.83
C PRO A 113 -2.19 17.68 -2.40
N VAL A 114 -1.78 16.43 -2.47
CA VAL A 114 -0.41 16.02 -2.23
C VAL A 114 0.29 15.87 -3.57
N SER A 115 1.47 16.48 -3.74
CA SER A 115 2.19 16.35 -5.00
C SER A 115 2.78 14.93 -5.15
N PRO A 116 2.89 14.41 -6.39
CA PRO A 116 3.53 13.12 -6.63
C PRO A 116 4.95 13.03 -6.08
N GLU A 117 5.72 14.12 -6.13
CA GLU A 117 7.10 14.20 -5.64
C GLU A 117 7.17 14.08 -4.12
N ALA A 118 6.25 14.75 -3.40
CA ALA A 118 6.18 14.64 -1.95
C ALA A 118 5.81 13.22 -1.52
N LEU A 119 4.87 12.58 -2.23
CA LEU A 119 4.50 11.19 -1.98
C LEU A 119 5.64 10.22 -2.26
N ALA A 120 6.38 10.42 -3.36
CA ALA A 120 7.54 9.59 -3.69
C ALA A 120 8.65 9.74 -2.64
N ALA A 121 8.93 10.98 -2.22
CA ALA A 121 9.90 11.25 -1.15
C ALA A 121 9.48 10.59 0.16
N PHE A 122 8.20 10.68 0.53
CA PHE A 122 7.68 10.02 1.73
C PHE A 122 7.73 8.49 1.64
N ALA A 123 7.39 7.91 0.49
CA ALA A 123 7.43 6.46 0.28
C ALA A 123 8.86 5.89 0.30
N GLY A 124 9.84 6.66 -0.17
CA GLY A 124 11.25 6.28 -0.21
C GLY A 124 12.05 6.68 1.03
N ASP A 125 11.44 7.38 2.00
CA ASP A 125 12.10 7.81 3.22
C ASP A 125 12.37 6.62 4.15
N GLU A 126 13.60 6.54 4.70
CA GLU A 126 14.04 5.41 5.54
C GLU A 126 13.17 5.25 6.78
N GLU A 127 12.74 6.35 7.41
CA GLU A 127 11.83 6.31 8.56
C GLU A 127 10.48 5.71 8.16
N THR A 128 9.93 6.11 6.99
CA THR A 128 8.69 5.53 6.47
C THR A 128 8.84 4.05 6.18
N LEU A 129 9.93 3.64 5.51
CA LEU A 129 10.17 2.24 5.17
C LEU A 129 10.27 1.36 6.42
N ASN A 130 10.98 1.82 7.45
CA ASN A 130 11.11 1.12 8.74
C ASN A 130 9.79 1.09 9.53
N ALA A 131 8.95 2.12 9.39
CA ALA A 131 7.64 2.22 10.04
C ALA A 131 6.52 1.54 9.24
N SER A 132 6.84 0.81 8.17
CA SER A 132 5.85 0.20 7.27
C SER A 132 5.82 -1.32 7.33
N ALA A 133 4.65 -1.87 7.04
CA ALA A 133 4.55 -3.23 6.57
C ALA A 133 4.75 -3.30 5.06
N HIS A 134 5.41 -4.37 4.63
CA HIS A 134 5.76 -4.63 3.24
C HIS A 134 5.14 -5.95 2.81
N ALA A 135 4.44 -5.98 1.68
CA ALA A 135 3.85 -7.21 1.17
C ALA A 135 3.80 -7.31 -0.35
N LEU A 136 4.08 -8.48 -0.90
CA LEU A 136 3.75 -8.80 -2.29
C LEU A 136 2.34 -9.36 -2.34
N LEU A 137 1.41 -8.60 -2.92
CA LEU A 137 0.01 -8.99 -3.02
C LEU A 137 -0.31 -9.53 -4.42
N PRO A 138 -0.83 -10.76 -4.54
CA PRO A 138 -1.25 -11.29 -5.84
C PRO A 138 -2.42 -10.46 -6.37
N ALA A 139 -2.28 -9.96 -7.60
CA ALA A 139 -3.30 -9.16 -8.24
C ALA A 139 -4.39 -10.07 -8.79
N ARG A 140 -5.63 -9.85 -8.36
CA ARG A 140 -6.80 -10.57 -8.85
C ARG A 140 -7.67 -9.65 -9.68
N SER A 141 -8.08 -10.10 -10.86
CA SER A 141 -9.06 -9.40 -11.68
C SER A 141 -10.43 -10.01 -11.42
N LEU A 142 -11.48 -9.20 -11.36
CA LEU A 142 -12.84 -9.72 -11.46
C LEU A 142 -13.00 -10.27 -12.88
N ARG A 143 -13.02 -11.60 -13.01
CA ARG A 143 -13.48 -12.23 -14.24
C ARG A 143 -14.98 -11.93 -14.35
N GLY A 144 -15.35 -11.22 -15.41
CA GLY A 144 -16.74 -11.21 -15.88
C GLY A 144 -17.16 -12.58 -16.37
#